data_AF-A0A6V2YWE4-F1
#
_entry.id   AF-A0A6V2YWE4-F1
#
_cell.length_a   1.000
_cell.length_b   1.000
_cell.length_c   1.000
_cell.angle_alpha   90.00
_cell.angle_beta   90.00
_cell.angle_gamma   90.00
#
_symmetry.space_group_name_H-M   'P 1'
#
loop_
_entity.id
_entity.type
_entity.pdbx_description
1 polymer ?
#
loop_
_entity_poly.entity_id
_entity_poly.type
_entity_poly.pdbx_seq_one_letter_code
_entity_poly.pdbx_strand_id
1 'polypeptide(L)'
;SSILWLFRMGRIAVFSTFIVVQCLVLISCASGLKTHLADQRKHHEKNGKCSKGSSSSVQLSRRGFLGFGVIGLVVPSLVWPSTAGAVYVKEEALQGNIFLKERNEKANLLKASLRQQRRALESMEFYVSEYDCKAVCGALRAPPFSTIRKDSAALLPLLGEGDRARARAAYEGFLAALEKFDRLSAAGINNTRGSAAARAELYAGYFASLAALKGYVASLPEEIARE
;
A
#
# COMPACT_ATOMS: atom_id res chain seq x y z
N SER A 1 -3.60 -54.06 -5.98
CA SER A 1 -4.63 -52.99 -5.95
C SER A 1 -4.85 -52.32 -4.58
N SER A 2 -4.25 -52.80 -3.49
CA SER A 2 -4.50 -52.26 -2.13
C SER A 2 -3.65 -51.03 -1.74
N ILE A 3 -2.49 -50.82 -2.38
CA ILE A 3 -1.57 -49.70 -2.07
C ILE A 3 -2.12 -48.36 -2.57
N LEU A 4 -2.86 -48.35 -3.68
CA LEU A 4 -3.45 -47.13 -4.24
C LEU A 4 -4.56 -46.55 -3.36
N TRP A 5 -5.23 -47.41 -2.57
CA TRP A 5 -6.29 -47.00 -1.63
C TRP A 5 -5.72 -46.27 -0.40
N LEU A 6 -4.56 -46.70 0.10
CA LEU A 6 -3.87 -46.06 1.23
C LEU A 6 -3.38 -44.64 0.87
N PHE A 7 -2.89 -44.43 -0.36
CA PHE A 7 -2.51 -43.09 -0.83
C PHE A 7 -3.70 -42.14 -0.99
N ARG A 8 -4.88 -42.67 -1.35
CA ARG A 8 -6.09 -41.85 -1.51
C ARG A 8 -6.67 -41.41 -0.16
N MET A 9 -6.62 -42.28 0.85
CA MET A 9 -7.04 -41.93 2.22
C MET A 9 -6.08 -40.95 2.91
N GLY A 10 -4.76 -41.11 2.71
CA GLY A 10 -3.76 -40.21 3.29
C GLY A 10 -3.91 -38.76 2.83
N ARG A 11 -4.24 -38.52 1.55
CA ARG A 11 -4.44 -37.16 1.03
C ARG A 11 -5.66 -36.48 1.64
N ILE A 12 -6.75 -37.21 1.89
CA ILE A 12 -7.97 -36.64 2.49
C ILE A 12 -7.71 -36.17 3.94
N ALA A 13 -6.91 -36.92 4.71
CA ALA A 13 -6.55 -36.53 6.07
C ALA A 13 -5.72 -35.24 6.11
N VAL A 14 -4.78 -35.05 5.18
CA VAL A 14 -3.93 -33.85 5.11
C VAL A 14 -4.73 -32.61 4.67
N PHE A 15 -5.71 -32.78 3.77
CA PHE A 15 -6.59 -31.67 3.37
C PHE A 15 -7.52 -31.24 4.51
N SER A 16 -8.02 -32.18 5.31
CA SER A 16 -8.91 -31.88 6.45
C SER A 16 -8.20 -31.04 7.52
N THR A 17 -6.97 -31.41 7.90
CA THR A 17 -6.22 -30.67 8.92
C THR A 17 -5.82 -29.27 8.44
N PHE A 18 -5.52 -29.11 7.16
CA PHE A 18 -5.18 -27.80 6.57
C PHE A 18 -6.37 -26.82 6.62
N ILE A 19 -7.60 -27.32 6.36
CA ILE A 19 -8.82 -26.50 6.43
C ILE A 19 -9.09 -26.05 7.87
N VAL A 20 -8.91 -26.94 8.86
CA VAL A 20 -9.11 -26.59 10.27
C VAL A 20 -8.13 -25.52 10.74
N VAL A 21 -6.85 -25.60 10.33
CA VAL A 21 -5.84 -24.59 10.68
C VAL A 21 -6.16 -23.24 10.05
N GLN A 22 -6.57 -23.20 8.77
CA GLN A 22 -7.00 -21.96 8.10
C GLN A 22 -8.20 -21.30 8.80
N CYS A 23 -9.19 -22.10 9.22
CA CYS A 23 -10.35 -21.59 9.95
C CYS A 23 -9.96 -21.00 11.32
N LEU A 24 -9.04 -21.63 12.06
CA LEU A 24 -8.58 -21.13 13.35
C LEU A 24 -7.80 -19.81 13.23
N VAL A 25 -7.00 -19.65 12.18
CA VAL A 25 -6.28 -18.39 11.90
C VAL A 25 -7.26 -17.25 11.61
N LEU A 26 -8.30 -17.51 10.81
CA LEU A 26 -9.32 -16.50 10.49
C LEU A 26 -10.11 -16.05 11.73
N ILE A 27 -10.46 -16.98 12.64
CA ILE A 27 -11.15 -16.66 13.90
C ILE A 27 -10.27 -15.80 14.82
N SER A 28 -8.97 -16.09 14.87
CA SER A 28 -8.01 -15.33 15.67
C SER A 28 -7.84 -13.89 15.14
N CYS A 29 -7.76 -13.71 13.82
CA CYS A 29 -7.70 -12.38 13.19
C CYS A 29 -8.98 -11.55 13.41
N ALA A 30 -10.16 -12.18 13.40
CA ALA A 30 -11.42 -11.48 13.63
C ALA A 30 -11.57 -10.95 15.06
N SER A 31 -10.94 -11.62 16.02
CA SER A 31 -10.99 -11.24 17.45
C SER A 31 -10.08 -10.05 17.75
N GLY A 32 -8.91 -9.95 17.11
CA GLY A 32 -7.99 -8.81 17.24
C GLY A 32 -8.52 -7.50 16.66
N LEU A 33 -9.40 -7.56 15.64
CA LEU A 33 -9.96 -6.36 15.02
C LEU A 33 -11.03 -5.68 15.90
N LYS A 34 -11.75 -6.45 16.74
CA LYS A 34 -12.78 -5.91 17.64
C LYS A 34 -12.21 -5.12 18.82
N THR A 35 -11.03 -5.48 19.32
CA THR A 35 -10.40 -4.75 20.44
C THR A 35 -9.83 -3.41 19.98
N HIS A 36 -9.30 -3.31 18.76
CA HIS A 36 -8.72 -2.08 18.22
C HIS A 36 -9.78 -1.00 17.87
N LEU A 37 -11.00 -1.41 17.51
CA LEU A 37 -12.11 -0.47 17.25
C LEU A 37 -12.76 0.06 18.54
N ALA A 38 -12.70 -0.67 19.64
CA ALA A 38 -13.19 -0.20 20.94
C ALA A 38 -12.31 0.92 21.54
N ASP A 39 -11.01 0.91 21.23
CA ASP A 39 -10.04 1.86 21.78
C ASP A 39 -10.08 3.23 21.06
N GLN A 40 -10.32 3.23 19.75
CA GLN A 40 -10.46 4.45 18.94
C GLN A 40 -11.69 5.30 19.33
N ARG A 41 -12.77 4.70 19.86
CA ARG A 41 -13.95 5.45 20.29
C ARG A 41 -13.74 6.27 21.57
N LYS A 42 -12.79 5.91 22.44
CA LYS A 42 -12.55 6.65 23.70
C LYS A 42 -11.74 7.94 23.50
N HIS A 43 -10.95 8.04 22.44
CA HIS A 43 -10.11 9.22 22.18
C HIS A 43 -10.88 10.40 21.56
N HIS A 44 -11.97 10.15 20.82
CA HIS A 44 -12.73 11.22 20.17
C HIS A 44 -13.70 11.98 21.10
N GLU A 45 -14.03 11.44 22.28
CA GLU A 45 -14.97 12.08 23.22
C GLU A 45 -14.31 13.14 24.11
N LYS A 46 -12.97 13.17 24.21
CA LYS A 46 -12.25 14.13 25.09
C LYS A 46 -11.89 15.48 24.45
N ASN A 47 -11.94 15.61 23.13
CA ASN A 47 -11.44 16.81 22.43
C ASN A 47 -12.53 17.80 21.98
N GLY A 48 -13.78 17.57 22.38
CA GLY A 48 -14.92 18.39 21.97
C GLY A 48 -15.52 19.21 23.10
N LYS A 49 -14.76 20.07 23.79
CA LYS A 49 -15.31 21.12 24.68
C LYS A 49 -14.29 22.24 24.97
N CYS A 50 -14.76 23.48 24.84
CA CYS A 50 -14.11 24.78 25.13
C CYS A 50 -13.13 25.30 24.05
N SER A 51 -13.19 26.55 23.57
CA SER A 51 -13.71 27.79 24.14
C SER A 51 -14.18 28.80 23.07
N LYS A 52 -15.31 29.47 23.36
CA LYS A 52 -15.72 30.77 22.81
C LYS A 52 -15.15 31.86 23.74
N GLY A 53 -14.74 33.00 23.18
CA GLY A 53 -14.89 34.29 23.89
C GLY A 53 -13.71 35.26 23.85
N SER A 54 -13.91 36.34 23.08
CA SER A 54 -13.75 37.76 23.44
C SER A 54 -12.36 38.40 23.64
N SER A 55 -12.07 39.34 22.73
CA SER A 55 -11.54 40.70 22.90
C SER A 55 -10.79 41.08 24.19
N SER A 56 -9.60 41.67 24.03
CA SER A 56 -9.39 43.13 24.17
C SER A 56 -7.91 43.53 24.16
N SER A 57 -7.68 44.70 23.60
CA SER A 57 -6.44 45.46 23.50
C SER A 57 -5.91 45.94 24.85
N VAL A 58 -4.59 45.84 25.08
CA VAL A 58 -3.85 46.73 25.99
C VAL A 58 -2.49 47.06 25.39
N GLN A 59 -2.32 48.32 24.98
CA GLN A 59 -1.01 48.95 24.84
C GLN A 59 -0.45 49.25 26.23
N LEU A 60 0.82 48.94 26.49
CA LEU A 60 1.55 49.56 27.61
C LEU A 60 3.02 49.83 27.24
N SER A 61 3.24 51.07 26.83
CA SER A 61 4.28 51.99 27.29
C SER A 61 5.59 51.37 27.83
N ARG A 62 6.65 51.43 27.02
CA ARG A 62 8.04 51.31 27.47
C ARG A 62 8.50 52.68 28.01
N ARG A 63 8.64 52.79 29.32
CA ARG A 63 9.39 53.88 29.98
C ARG A 63 10.69 53.30 30.55
N GLY A 64 11.78 54.02 30.34
CA GLY A 64 13.14 53.60 30.67
C GLY A 64 13.44 53.52 32.17
N PHE A 65 14.51 52.80 32.48
CA PHE A 65 15.20 52.87 33.75
C PHE A 65 16.70 52.95 33.48
N LEU A 66 17.29 54.07 33.91
CA LEU A 66 18.73 54.33 33.88
C LEU A 66 19.38 53.71 35.13
N GLY A 67 20.58 53.17 34.93
CA GLY A 67 21.66 53.15 35.94
C GLY A 67 21.63 51.99 36.92
N PHE A 68 22.66 51.14 36.90
CA PHE A 68 23.83 51.30 37.76
C PHE A 68 24.91 50.30 37.34
N GLY A 69 26.13 50.79 37.21
CA GLY A 69 27.30 49.98 36.92
C GLY A 69 27.73 49.14 38.12
N VAL A 70 28.13 47.90 37.84
CA VAL A 70 29.08 47.16 38.67
C VAL A 70 30.06 46.49 37.72
N ILE A 71 31.31 46.92 37.81
CA ILE A 71 32.48 46.27 37.23
C ILE A 71 32.66 44.96 38.00
N GLY A 72 32.48 43.82 37.34
CA GLY A 72 32.64 42.51 37.93
C GLY A 72 33.17 41.53 36.91
N LEU A 73 34.47 41.22 37.03
CA LEU A 73 35.15 40.01 36.57
C LEU A 73 34.55 39.28 35.36
N VAL A 74 35.18 39.49 34.19
CA VAL A 74 35.09 38.58 33.05
C VAL A 74 35.77 37.27 33.45
N VAL A 75 35.00 36.35 34.03
CA VAL A 75 35.32 34.93 33.92
C VAL A 75 35.08 34.58 32.45
N PRO A 76 36.07 34.10 31.68
CA PRO A 76 35.78 33.54 30.38
C PRO A 76 34.90 32.33 30.63
N SER A 77 33.59 32.51 30.43
CA SER A 77 32.66 31.41 30.28
C SER A 77 33.24 30.56 29.17
N LEU A 78 33.78 29.41 29.55
CA LEU A 78 33.95 28.27 28.67
C LEU A 78 32.58 28.04 28.03
N VAL A 79 32.33 28.66 26.87
CA VAL A 79 31.27 28.29 25.96
C VAL A 79 31.69 26.92 25.47
N TRP A 80 31.32 25.89 26.23
CA TRP A 80 31.28 24.55 25.71
C TRP A 80 30.37 24.62 24.48
N PRO A 81 30.86 24.30 23.27
CA PRO A 81 29.96 24.13 22.15
C PRO A 81 29.00 23.03 22.58
N SER A 82 27.74 23.41 22.79
CA SER A 82 26.69 22.49 23.17
C SER A 82 26.67 21.36 22.16
N THR A 83 27.17 20.20 22.58
CA THR A 83 27.14 18.95 21.81
C THR A 83 25.70 18.56 21.45
N ALA A 84 24.69 19.17 22.07
CA ALA A 84 23.29 19.01 21.70
C ALA A 84 23.06 19.31 20.22
N GLY A 85 23.64 20.38 19.66
CA GLY A 85 23.44 20.72 18.24
C GLY A 85 23.97 19.66 17.27
N ALA A 86 25.09 19.01 17.60
CA ALA A 86 25.67 17.94 16.79
C ALA A 86 24.94 16.58 16.96
N VAL A 87 24.29 16.36 18.11
CA VAL A 87 23.50 15.16 18.37
C VAL A 87 22.15 15.23 17.64
N TYR A 88 21.46 16.38 17.66
CA TYR A 88 20.19 16.56 16.92
C TYR A 88 20.37 16.42 15.40
N VAL A 89 21.45 16.97 14.83
CA VAL A 89 21.74 16.85 13.38
C VAL A 89 22.03 15.39 12.97
N LYS A 90 22.60 14.58 13.87
CA LYS A 90 22.87 13.16 13.60
C LYS A 90 21.61 12.30 13.66
N GLU A 91 20.68 12.62 14.56
CA GLU A 91 19.40 11.88 14.69
C GLU A 91 18.46 12.15 13.52
N GLU A 92 18.37 13.39 13.01
CA GLU A 92 17.58 13.71 11.81
C GLU A 92 18.13 13.01 10.56
N ALA A 93 19.46 12.93 10.43
CA ALA A 93 20.11 12.22 9.33
C ALA A 93 19.91 10.69 9.42
N LEU A 94 19.88 10.12 10.63
CA LEU A 94 19.60 8.70 10.84
C LEU A 94 18.14 8.36 10.50
N GLN A 95 17.18 9.21 10.87
CA GLN A 95 15.77 9.03 10.48
C GLN A 95 15.61 9.11 8.96
N GLY A 96 16.22 10.09 8.30
CA GLY A 96 16.18 10.21 6.83
C GLY A 96 16.71 8.97 6.10
N ASN A 97 17.83 8.40 6.58
CA ASN A 97 18.42 7.20 5.98
C ASN A 97 17.55 5.94 6.17
N ILE A 98 16.87 5.80 7.31
CA ILE A 98 15.96 4.67 7.56
C ILE A 98 14.75 4.75 6.63
N PHE A 99 14.14 5.93 6.47
CA PHE A 99 13.01 6.13 5.56
C PHE A 99 13.37 5.87 4.09
N LEU A 100 14.56 6.32 3.65
CA LEU A 100 15.05 6.04 2.30
C LEU A 100 15.26 4.54 2.06
N LYS A 101 15.83 3.83 3.03
CA LYS A 101 16.03 2.39 2.95
C LYS A 101 14.71 1.63 2.86
N GLU A 102 13.75 1.95 3.72
CA GLU A 102 12.42 1.33 3.70
C GLU A 102 11.69 1.61 2.37
N ARG A 103 11.72 2.87 1.90
CA ARG A 103 11.14 3.24 0.61
C ARG A 103 11.75 2.42 -0.54
N ASN A 104 13.07 2.27 -0.56
CA ASN A 104 13.77 1.50 -1.59
C ASN A 104 13.43 0.00 -1.55
N GLU A 105 13.35 -0.59 -0.35
CA GLU A 105 12.95 -1.99 -0.19
C GLU A 105 11.51 -2.22 -0.71
N LYS A 106 10.56 -1.34 -0.35
CA LYS A 106 9.19 -1.42 -0.84
C LYS A 106 9.08 -1.17 -2.35
N ALA A 107 9.85 -0.24 -2.89
CA ALA A 107 9.91 0.04 -4.32
C ALA A 107 10.41 -1.18 -5.11
N ASN A 108 11.46 -1.85 -4.62
CA ASN A 108 12.00 -3.06 -5.24
C ASN A 108 10.99 -4.22 -5.24
N LEU A 109 10.27 -4.42 -4.13
CA LEU A 109 9.20 -5.42 -4.04
C LEU A 109 8.08 -5.12 -5.04
N LEU A 110 7.63 -3.86 -5.13
CA LEU A 110 6.60 -3.48 -6.09
C LEU A 110 7.09 -3.68 -7.53
N LYS A 111 8.33 -3.28 -7.84
CA LYS A 111 8.93 -3.46 -9.17
C LYS A 111 8.94 -4.93 -9.57
N ALA A 112 9.33 -5.83 -8.66
CA ALA A 112 9.29 -7.27 -8.91
C ALA A 112 7.84 -7.76 -9.14
N SER A 113 6.89 -7.30 -8.33
CA SER A 113 5.47 -7.64 -8.45
C SER A 113 4.86 -7.17 -9.77
N LEU A 114 5.12 -5.92 -10.19
CA LEU A 114 4.66 -5.34 -11.46
C LEU A 114 5.21 -6.11 -12.67
N ARG A 115 6.49 -6.50 -12.63
CA ARG A 115 7.08 -7.35 -13.68
C ARG A 115 6.39 -8.71 -13.76
N GLN A 116 6.09 -9.33 -12.62
CA GLN A 116 5.36 -10.60 -12.58
C GLN A 116 3.95 -10.44 -13.13
N GLN A 117 3.24 -9.37 -12.78
CA GLN A 117 1.89 -9.09 -13.28
C GLN A 117 1.87 -8.83 -14.77
N ARG A 118 2.86 -8.09 -15.29
CA ARG A 118 3.02 -7.86 -16.72
C ARG A 118 3.19 -9.18 -17.46
N ARG A 119 4.12 -10.03 -17.02
CA ARG A 119 4.34 -11.37 -17.60
C ARG A 119 3.09 -12.24 -17.48
N ALA A 120 2.38 -12.17 -16.36
CA ALA A 120 1.15 -12.92 -16.17
C ALA A 120 0.05 -12.45 -17.13
N LEU A 121 -0.15 -11.15 -17.31
CA LEU A 121 -1.07 -10.61 -18.32
C LEU A 121 -0.63 -11.03 -19.73
N GLU A 122 0.64 -10.86 -20.09
CA GLU A 122 1.16 -11.30 -21.40
C GLU A 122 0.89 -12.79 -21.63
N SER A 123 1.07 -13.65 -20.62
CA SER A 123 0.73 -15.08 -20.73
C SER A 123 -0.78 -15.37 -20.87
N MET A 124 -1.65 -14.46 -20.44
CA MET A 124 -3.10 -14.62 -20.61
C MET A 124 -3.58 -14.39 -22.04
N GLU A 125 -2.75 -13.81 -22.92
CA GLU A 125 -3.11 -13.61 -24.33
C GLU A 125 -3.60 -14.91 -24.97
N PHE A 126 -2.91 -16.02 -24.68
CA PHE A 126 -3.27 -17.35 -25.15
C PHE A 126 -4.65 -17.81 -24.66
N TYR A 127 -4.96 -17.60 -23.36
CA TYR A 127 -6.27 -17.98 -22.83
C TYR A 127 -7.39 -17.10 -23.41
N VAL A 128 -7.12 -15.82 -23.64
CA VAL A 128 -8.06 -14.89 -24.27
C VAL A 128 -8.30 -15.29 -25.73
N SER A 129 -7.26 -15.72 -26.45
CA SER A 129 -7.38 -16.14 -27.85
C SER A 129 -8.18 -17.42 -28.04
N GLU A 130 -7.99 -18.38 -27.14
CA GLU A 130 -8.77 -19.63 -27.11
C GLU A 130 -10.16 -19.44 -26.48
N TYR A 131 -10.47 -18.23 -25.98
CA TYR A 131 -11.68 -17.92 -25.22
C TYR A 131 -11.86 -18.80 -23.97
N ASP A 132 -10.76 -19.25 -23.36
CA ASP A 132 -10.75 -20.00 -22.10
C ASP A 132 -10.97 -19.06 -20.91
N CYS A 133 -12.23 -18.66 -20.74
CA CYS A 133 -12.66 -17.75 -19.70
C CYS A 133 -12.42 -18.28 -18.28
N LYS A 134 -12.38 -19.61 -18.10
CA LYS A 134 -12.09 -20.23 -16.79
C LYS A 134 -10.62 -20.06 -16.43
N ALA A 135 -9.72 -20.30 -17.38
CA ALA A 135 -8.29 -20.06 -17.17
C ALA A 135 -8.00 -18.58 -16.90
N VAL A 136 -8.62 -17.66 -17.63
CA VAL A 136 -8.49 -16.21 -17.39
C VAL A 136 -8.93 -15.83 -15.97
N CYS A 137 -10.15 -16.20 -15.56
CA CYS A 137 -10.63 -15.92 -14.19
C CYS A 137 -9.73 -16.55 -13.11
N GLY A 138 -9.28 -17.79 -13.33
CA GLY A 138 -8.38 -18.47 -12.41
C GLY A 138 -7.06 -17.71 -12.24
N ALA A 139 -6.48 -17.27 -13.35
CA ALA A 139 -5.22 -16.53 -13.36
C ALA A 139 -5.36 -15.13 -12.75
N LEU A 140 -6.46 -14.42 -13.00
CA LEU A 140 -6.74 -13.09 -12.41
C LEU A 140 -6.95 -13.12 -10.88
N ARG A 141 -7.42 -14.25 -10.34
CA ARG A 141 -7.67 -14.42 -8.90
C ARG A 141 -6.47 -15.00 -8.15
N ALA A 142 -5.47 -15.49 -8.88
CA ALA A 142 -4.23 -16.01 -8.34
C ALA A 142 -3.17 -14.90 -8.16
N PRO A 143 -2.11 -15.14 -7.36
CA PRO A 143 -0.91 -14.32 -7.43
C PRO A 143 -0.38 -14.29 -8.87
N PRO A 144 0.07 -13.13 -9.38
CA PRO A 144 0.43 -11.92 -8.63
C PRO A 144 -0.68 -10.84 -8.51
N PHE A 145 -1.87 -11.04 -9.08
CA PHE A 145 -2.93 -10.02 -9.08
C PHE A 145 -3.63 -9.89 -7.73
N SER A 146 -3.72 -10.98 -6.96
CA SER A 146 -4.29 -10.95 -5.61
C SER A 146 -3.41 -10.18 -4.61
N THR A 147 -2.11 -10.01 -4.90
CA THR A 147 -1.16 -9.36 -3.98
C THR A 147 -0.91 -7.89 -4.30
N ILE A 148 -1.21 -7.41 -5.51
CA ILE A 148 -0.93 -6.02 -5.91
C ILE A 148 -1.54 -5.00 -4.95
N ARG A 149 -2.73 -5.28 -4.41
CA ARG A 149 -3.39 -4.37 -3.47
C ARG A 149 -2.56 -4.10 -2.24
N LYS A 150 -1.87 -5.13 -1.75
CA LYS A 150 -0.97 -5.05 -0.61
C LYS A 150 0.30 -4.29 -0.97
N ASP A 151 0.89 -4.60 -2.13
CA ASP A 151 2.17 -4.04 -2.55
C ASP A 151 2.04 -2.53 -2.84
N SER A 152 0.99 -2.12 -3.58
CA SER A 152 0.71 -0.72 -3.88
C SER A 152 0.28 0.07 -2.63
N ALA A 153 -0.48 -0.52 -1.70
CA ALA A 153 -0.84 0.13 -0.44
C ALA A 153 0.38 0.40 0.47
N ALA A 154 1.43 -0.41 0.37
CA ALA A 154 2.66 -0.21 1.12
C ALA A 154 3.55 0.90 0.53
N LEU A 155 3.56 1.08 -0.80
CA LEU A 155 4.43 2.07 -1.46
C LEU A 155 3.79 3.46 -1.57
N LEU A 156 2.51 3.56 -1.93
CA LEU A 156 1.88 4.86 -2.20
C LEU A 156 2.06 5.90 -1.06
N PRO A 157 1.96 5.54 0.23
CA PRO A 157 2.19 6.47 1.33
C PRO A 157 3.64 6.99 1.41
N LEU A 158 4.60 6.28 0.84
CA LEU A 158 6.03 6.63 0.85
C LEU A 158 6.42 7.52 -0.34
N LEU A 159 5.51 7.75 -1.30
CA LEU A 159 5.72 8.68 -2.39
C LEU A 159 5.47 10.12 -1.95
N GLY A 160 6.17 11.07 -2.60
CA GLY A 160 5.88 12.50 -2.45
C GLY A 160 4.46 12.83 -2.89
N GLU A 161 3.88 13.91 -2.34
CA GLU A 161 2.44 14.22 -2.50
C GLU A 161 1.99 14.32 -3.97
N GLY A 162 2.79 14.94 -4.83
CA GLY A 162 2.51 15.06 -6.27
C GLY A 162 2.51 13.72 -7.01
N ASP A 163 3.54 12.89 -6.78
CA ASP A 163 3.65 11.56 -7.39
C ASP A 163 2.60 10.60 -6.83
N ARG A 164 2.28 10.71 -5.54
CA ARG A 164 1.29 9.89 -4.86
C ARG A 164 -0.09 10.02 -5.49
N ALA A 165 -0.56 11.25 -5.73
CA ALA A 165 -1.88 11.48 -6.30
C ALA A 165 -1.98 10.89 -7.72
N ARG A 166 -0.96 11.12 -8.55
CA ARG A 166 -0.87 10.59 -9.91
C ARG A 166 -0.80 9.06 -9.93
N ALA A 167 0.09 8.47 -9.14
CA ALA A 167 0.27 7.04 -9.05
C ALA A 167 -0.97 6.33 -8.49
N ARG A 168 -1.65 6.96 -7.52
CA ARG A 168 -2.91 6.44 -6.97
C ARG A 168 -4.02 6.43 -8.02
N ALA A 169 -4.20 7.51 -8.78
CA ALA A 169 -5.22 7.57 -9.82
C ALA A 169 -4.97 6.51 -10.92
N ALA A 170 -3.72 6.35 -11.35
CA ALA A 170 -3.35 5.34 -12.34
C ALA A 170 -3.52 3.91 -11.81
N TYR A 171 -3.17 3.67 -10.55
CA TYR A 171 -3.39 2.40 -9.86
C TYR A 171 -4.88 2.04 -9.75
N GLU A 172 -5.73 2.99 -9.35
CA GLU A 172 -7.17 2.78 -9.27
C GLU A 172 -7.76 2.49 -10.67
N GLY A 173 -7.27 3.17 -11.70
CA GLY A 173 -7.62 2.87 -13.10
C GLY A 173 -7.20 1.45 -13.53
N PHE A 174 -6.02 1.00 -13.13
CA PHE A 174 -5.56 -0.36 -13.36
C PHE A 174 -6.44 -1.41 -12.67
N LEU A 175 -6.78 -1.19 -11.39
CA LEU A 175 -7.70 -2.09 -10.68
C LEU A 175 -9.07 -2.15 -11.34
N ALA A 176 -9.63 -1.01 -11.74
CA ALA A 176 -10.92 -0.96 -12.42
C ALA A 176 -10.88 -1.73 -13.75
N ALA A 177 -9.78 -1.62 -14.51
CA ALA A 177 -9.59 -2.38 -15.73
C ALA A 177 -9.52 -3.89 -15.48
N LEU A 178 -8.78 -4.33 -14.45
CA LEU A 178 -8.72 -5.74 -14.04
C LEU A 178 -10.08 -6.27 -13.59
N GLU A 179 -10.82 -5.51 -12.78
CA GLU A 179 -12.15 -5.92 -12.32
C GLU A 179 -13.14 -6.02 -13.47
N LYS A 180 -13.08 -5.10 -14.43
CA LYS A 180 -13.88 -5.20 -15.66
C LYS A 180 -13.51 -6.46 -16.44
N PHE A 181 -12.22 -6.74 -16.58
CA PHE A 181 -11.74 -7.94 -17.27
C PHE A 181 -12.18 -9.24 -16.57
N ASP A 182 -12.09 -9.32 -15.23
CA ASP A 182 -12.59 -10.49 -14.45
C ASP A 182 -14.11 -10.67 -14.60
N ARG A 183 -14.89 -9.57 -14.63
CA ARG A 183 -16.34 -9.65 -14.87
C ARG A 183 -16.67 -10.18 -16.26
N LEU A 184 -15.94 -9.73 -17.29
CA LEU A 184 -16.10 -10.20 -18.66
C LEU A 184 -15.75 -11.69 -18.79
N SER A 185 -14.63 -12.12 -18.22
CA SER A 185 -14.27 -13.54 -18.20
C SER A 185 -15.28 -14.36 -17.39
N ALA A 186 -15.74 -13.89 -16.24
CA ALA A 186 -16.73 -14.61 -15.43
C ALA A 186 -18.06 -14.80 -16.17
N ALA A 187 -18.51 -13.78 -16.89
CA ALA A 187 -19.70 -13.87 -17.75
C ALA A 187 -19.51 -14.87 -18.91
N GLY A 188 -18.29 -14.98 -19.43
CA GLY A 188 -17.94 -15.90 -20.51
C GLY A 188 -17.87 -17.39 -20.11
N ILE A 189 -17.72 -17.73 -18.83
CA ILE A 189 -17.55 -19.13 -18.35
C ILE A 189 -18.70 -20.04 -18.78
N ASN A 190 -19.93 -19.53 -18.76
CA ASN A 190 -21.13 -20.31 -19.09
C ASN A 190 -21.48 -20.24 -20.59
N ASN A 191 -20.72 -19.48 -21.39
CA ASN A 191 -20.98 -19.27 -22.80
C ASN A 191 -19.98 -20.08 -23.65
N THR A 192 -20.28 -21.37 -23.85
CA THR A 192 -19.37 -22.39 -24.40
C THR A 192 -18.86 -22.15 -25.82
N ARG A 193 -19.44 -21.22 -26.58
CA ARG A 193 -18.90 -20.81 -27.89
C ARG A 193 -18.47 -19.35 -27.95
N GLY A 194 -19.02 -18.48 -27.09
CA GLY A 194 -18.80 -17.04 -27.14
C GLY A 194 -19.30 -16.44 -28.46
N SER A 195 -20.17 -15.44 -28.42
CA SER A 195 -20.44 -14.68 -29.64
C SER A 195 -19.15 -13.97 -30.09
N ALA A 196 -19.02 -13.67 -31.39
CA ALA A 196 -17.90 -12.87 -31.88
C ALA A 196 -17.77 -11.54 -31.11
N ALA A 197 -18.90 -10.94 -30.73
CA ALA A 197 -18.95 -9.76 -29.87
C ALA A 197 -18.36 -10.02 -28.47
N ALA A 198 -18.76 -11.11 -27.80
CA ALA A 198 -18.24 -11.45 -26.47
C ALA A 198 -16.73 -11.75 -26.49
N ARG A 199 -16.22 -12.37 -27.56
CA ARG A 199 -14.78 -12.53 -27.80
C ARG A 199 -14.08 -11.20 -27.95
N ALA A 200 -14.62 -10.30 -28.79
CA ALA A 200 -14.05 -8.97 -28.98
C ALA A 200 -14.04 -8.14 -27.68
N GLU A 201 -15.08 -8.22 -26.88
CA GLU A 201 -15.15 -7.55 -25.57
C GLU A 201 -14.10 -8.10 -24.59
N LEU A 202 -13.91 -9.42 -24.54
CA LEU A 202 -12.88 -10.04 -23.70
C LEU A 202 -11.48 -9.56 -24.11
N TYR A 203 -11.19 -9.55 -25.41
CA TYR A 203 -9.95 -9.01 -25.97
C TYR A 203 -9.76 -7.52 -25.66
N ALA A 204 -10.80 -6.71 -25.79
CA ALA A 204 -10.74 -5.29 -25.44
C ALA A 204 -10.46 -5.09 -23.94
N GLY A 205 -11.07 -5.92 -23.08
CA GLY A 205 -10.80 -5.95 -21.65
C GLY A 205 -9.33 -6.27 -21.34
N TYR A 206 -8.78 -7.29 -22.02
CA TYR A 206 -7.38 -7.67 -21.91
C TYR A 206 -6.42 -6.52 -22.28
N PHE A 207 -6.59 -5.91 -23.46
CA PHE A 207 -5.74 -4.79 -23.88
C PHE A 207 -5.90 -3.57 -22.97
N ALA A 208 -7.11 -3.31 -22.47
CA ALA A 208 -7.34 -2.24 -21.51
C ALA A 208 -6.59 -2.48 -20.19
N SER A 209 -6.58 -3.72 -19.66
CA SER A 209 -5.79 -4.07 -18.47
C SER A 209 -4.29 -3.90 -18.70
N LEU A 210 -3.76 -4.32 -19.86
CA LEU A 210 -2.36 -4.11 -20.22
C LEU A 210 -2.00 -2.63 -20.34
N ALA A 211 -2.83 -1.84 -21.02
CA ALA A 211 -2.62 -0.41 -21.19
C ALA A 211 -2.66 0.31 -19.83
N ALA A 212 -3.61 -0.05 -18.96
CA ALA A 212 -3.72 0.52 -17.63
C ALA A 212 -2.53 0.13 -16.73
N LEU A 213 -2.00 -1.10 -16.84
CA LEU A 213 -0.77 -1.49 -16.14
C LEU A 213 0.43 -0.65 -16.59
N LYS A 214 0.60 -0.47 -17.91
CA LYS A 214 1.66 0.39 -18.46
C LYS A 214 1.51 1.84 -18.00
N GLY A 215 0.28 2.36 -17.97
CA GLY A 215 -0.03 3.68 -17.44
C GLY A 215 0.31 3.81 -15.95
N TYR A 216 0.02 2.78 -15.16
CA TYR A 216 0.40 2.74 -13.75
C TYR A 216 1.93 2.73 -13.57
N VAL A 217 2.65 1.87 -14.28
CA VAL A 217 4.13 1.83 -14.23
C VAL A 217 4.73 3.18 -14.62
N ALA A 218 4.24 3.82 -15.69
CA ALA A 218 4.70 5.12 -16.15
C ALA A 218 4.36 6.28 -15.19
N SER A 219 3.36 6.10 -14.32
CA SER A 219 2.98 7.10 -13.31
C SER A 219 3.87 7.07 -12.06
N LEU A 220 4.66 6.02 -11.87
CA LEU A 220 5.59 5.89 -10.76
C LEU A 220 6.85 6.75 -11.01
N PRO A 221 7.53 7.22 -9.94
CA PRO A 221 8.80 7.92 -10.07
C PRO A 221 9.82 7.11 -10.89
N GLU A 222 10.68 7.77 -11.67
CA GLU A 222 11.65 7.10 -12.54
C GLU A 222 12.51 6.07 -11.81
N GLU A 223 12.87 6.36 -10.57
CA GLU A 223 13.64 5.48 -9.67
C GLU A 223 13.00 4.08 -9.54
N ILE A 224 11.67 4.04 -9.60
CA ILE A 224 10.85 2.83 -9.47
C ILE A 224 10.47 2.29 -10.87
N ALA A 225 10.24 3.19 -11.82
CA ALA A 225 9.78 2.86 -13.16
C ALA A 225 10.87 2.33 -14.11
N ARG A 226 12.16 2.63 -13.89
CA ARG A 226 13.26 2.10 -14.70
C ARG A 226 13.27 0.58 -14.61
N GLU A 227 12.89 -0.11 -15.68
CA GLU A 227 12.98 -1.58 -15.80
C GLU A 227 14.43 -2.03 -15.81
#